data_AF-A0A8C3D1V0-F1
#
_entry.id   AF-A0A8C3D1V0-F1
#
_cell.length_a   1.000
_cell.length_b   1.000
_cell.length_c   1.000
_cell.angle_alpha   90.00
_cell.angle_beta   90.00
_cell.angle_gamma   90.00
#
_symmetry.space_group_name_H-M   'P 1'
#
loop_
_entity.id
_entity.type
_entity.pdbx_description
1 polymer ?
#
loop_
_entity_poly.entity_id
_entity_poly.type
_entity_poly.pdbx_seq_one_letter_code
_entity_poly.pdbx_strand_id
1 'polypeptide(L)'
;MQITAALLAAVPLGTAWRAGWARLGSAQFSSPQAGGGRHFVSSRCGNRKSEVMAGKPKLYYFDGRGKMESIRWLLAAAGVEFEEEFLETREQYEKLLQSGSLLFQQVPLVEIDGMKMVQTRAILNYIAAKYNLYGKDLKERALIDMYVEGITDLMQMVMMFPFTPAEAKAKNLASIEEKATKRYFPVFEKILKQHGQDFLVGNRLSWADVQLLEAILAVEEKVPAVLSGFPQLQAFKTKMSNVPTIKKFLQPGSARKPPPDENYVALVMSIFNLS
;
A
#
# COMPACT_ATOMS: atom_id res chain seq x y z
N MET A 1 24.01 -5.27 -10.52
CA MET A 1 23.78 -4.79 -9.14
C MET A 1 23.47 -3.29 -9.07
N GLN A 2 23.05 -2.64 -10.19
CA GLN A 2 22.77 -1.19 -10.26
C GLN A 2 21.28 -0.82 -10.43
N ILE A 3 20.40 -1.77 -10.80
CA ILE A 3 18.95 -1.50 -10.97
C ILE A 3 18.24 -1.35 -9.61
N THR A 4 18.74 -1.99 -8.54
CA THR A 4 18.16 -1.91 -7.20
C THR A 4 18.34 -0.55 -6.54
N ALA A 5 19.33 0.24 -6.95
CA ALA A 5 19.55 1.60 -6.42
C ALA A 5 18.78 2.67 -7.19
N ALA A 6 18.58 2.51 -8.51
CA ALA A 6 17.93 3.53 -9.34
C ALA A 6 16.43 3.72 -9.05
N LEU A 7 15.72 2.68 -8.61
CA LEU A 7 14.34 2.79 -8.14
C LEU A 7 14.20 3.28 -6.69
N LEU A 8 15.32 3.48 -5.99
CA LEU A 8 15.39 4.01 -4.63
C LEU A 8 16.08 5.38 -4.54
N ALA A 9 16.90 5.77 -5.52
CA ALA A 9 17.64 7.03 -5.51
C ALA A 9 17.99 7.48 -6.94
N ALA A 10 17.09 8.21 -7.60
CA ALA A 10 17.41 9.00 -8.78
C ALA A 10 16.46 10.20 -8.90
N VAL A 11 16.63 11.17 -8.01
CA VAL A 11 16.34 12.58 -8.34
C VAL A 11 17.60 13.35 -7.99
N PRO A 12 18.24 14.08 -8.93
CA PRO A 12 19.36 14.93 -8.59
C PRO A 12 18.87 15.98 -7.59
N LEU A 13 19.54 16.07 -6.43
CA LEU A 13 19.31 17.12 -5.43
C LEU A 13 19.75 18.48 -6.01
N GLY A 14 18.95 19.03 -6.93
CA GLY A 14 19.09 20.39 -7.44
C GLY A 14 18.19 21.33 -6.64
N THR A 15 18.81 22.37 -6.05
CA THR A 15 18.32 23.71 -5.60
C THR A 15 16.92 23.92 -4.98
N ALA A 16 15.92 23.07 -5.19
CA ALA A 16 14.56 23.16 -4.65
C ALA A 16 14.48 22.93 -3.13
N TRP A 17 15.52 22.38 -2.51
CA TRP A 17 15.52 22.04 -1.09
C TRP A 17 15.41 23.27 -0.16
N ARG A 18 15.78 24.47 -0.63
CA ARG A 18 15.70 25.70 0.16
C ARG A 18 14.32 26.39 0.12
N ALA A 19 13.44 26.06 -0.81
CA ALA A 19 12.17 26.77 -0.99
C ALA A 19 11.01 26.19 -0.14
N GLY A 20 11.07 24.91 0.25
CA GLY A 20 9.97 24.22 0.94
C GLY A 20 9.77 24.60 2.41
N TRP A 21 10.79 25.11 3.09
CA TRP A 21 10.71 25.44 4.52
C TRP A 21 9.97 26.74 4.81
N ALA A 22 9.87 27.66 3.84
CA ALA A 22 9.23 28.96 4.05
C ALA A 22 7.69 28.90 4.14
N ARG A 23 7.04 27.76 3.81
CA ARG A 23 5.58 27.60 3.81
C ARG A 23 5.00 26.65 4.86
N LEU A 24 5.84 26.02 5.68
CA LEU A 24 5.39 25.08 6.73
C LEU A 24 5.31 25.72 8.14
N GLY A 25 5.61 27.02 8.27
CA GLY A 25 5.72 27.71 9.55
C GLY A 25 4.42 28.24 10.19
N SER A 26 3.23 27.91 9.68
CA SER A 26 1.97 28.50 10.18
C SER A 26 0.87 27.47 10.48
N ALA A 27 1.23 26.37 11.17
CA ALA A 27 0.27 25.56 11.91
C ALA A 27 0.51 25.79 13.41
N GLN A 28 -0.17 26.79 13.97
CA GLN A 28 -0.15 27.08 15.40
C GLN A 28 -0.76 25.91 16.19
N PHE A 29 0.06 25.23 16.98
CA PHE A 29 -0.41 24.42 18.11
C PHE A 29 -0.65 25.38 19.28
N SER A 30 -1.92 25.58 19.66
CA SER A 30 -2.29 26.30 20.87
C SER A 30 -2.55 25.28 21.99
N SER A 31 -1.71 25.27 23.03
CA SER A 31 -1.97 24.55 24.28
C SER A 31 -2.80 25.43 25.23
N PRO A 32 -3.79 24.91 25.99
CA PRO A 32 -4.49 25.72 26.98
C PRO A 32 -3.72 25.74 28.31
N GLN A 33 -3.52 26.95 28.85
CA GLN A 33 -3.04 27.18 30.21
C GLN A 33 -4.13 26.86 31.24
N ALA A 34 -3.69 26.33 32.39
CA ALA A 34 -4.51 26.07 33.56
C ALA A 34 -4.85 27.38 34.31
N GLY A 35 -6.13 27.56 34.64
CA GLY A 35 -6.62 28.62 35.54
C GLY A 35 -7.96 28.19 36.14
N GLY A 36 -8.03 28.13 37.48
CA GLY A 36 -9.19 27.64 38.22
C GLY A 36 -10.31 28.68 38.42
N GLY A 37 -11.45 28.20 38.91
CA GLY A 37 -12.53 29.04 39.44
C GLY A 37 -13.94 28.58 39.04
N ARG A 38 -14.74 28.17 40.03
CA ARG A 38 -16.12 27.66 39.93
C ARG A 38 -17.08 28.70 39.31
N HIS A 39 -18.03 28.23 38.48
CA HIS A 39 -19.48 28.50 38.63
C HIS A 39 -20.28 27.62 37.64
N PHE A 40 -21.36 27.03 38.16
CA PHE A 40 -22.22 26.05 37.50
C PHE A 40 -23.36 26.77 36.77
N VAL A 41 -23.40 26.73 35.43
CA VAL A 41 -24.61 27.02 34.65
C VAL A 41 -24.69 26.07 33.46
N SER A 42 -25.72 25.23 33.49
CA SER A 42 -26.12 24.32 32.42
C SER A 42 -26.50 25.10 31.16
N SER A 43 -25.80 24.85 30.04
CA SER A 43 -26.28 25.20 28.71
C SER A 43 -25.99 24.06 27.73
N ARG A 44 -27.06 23.53 27.13
CA ARG A 44 -27.00 22.52 26.07
C ARG A 44 -26.40 23.18 24.83
N CYS A 45 -25.16 22.86 24.50
CA CYS A 45 -24.59 23.21 23.19
C CYS A 45 -24.71 21.99 22.28
N GLY A 46 -25.50 22.15 21.22
CA GLY A 46 -25.77 21.13 20.21
C GLY A 46 -24.48 20.63 19.56
N ASN A 47 -24.37 19.31 19.51
CA ASN A 47 -23.29 18.58 18.89
C ASN A 47 -23.37 18.75 17.36
N ARG A 48 -22.80 19.82 16.81
CA ARG A 48 -22.51 19.90 15.37
C ARG A 48 -21.16 19.26 15.13
N LYS A 49 -21.16 17.95 14.88
CA LYS A 49 -20.10 17.32 14.11
C LYS A 49 -20.06 18.04 12.76
N SER A 50 -19.06 18.86 12.52
CA SER A 50 -18.71 19.22 11.14
C SER A 50 -18.13 17.96 10.51
N GLU A 51 -18.99 17.12 9.95
CA GLU A 51 -18.57 16.18 8.90
C GLU A 51 -18.07 17.06 7.76
N VAL A 52 -16.76 17.31 7.75
CA VAL A 52 -16.08 17.62 6.49
C VAL A 52 -16.39 16.42 5.61
N MET A 53 -17.23 16.62 4.60
CA MET A 53 -17.52 15.61 3.59
C MET A 53 -16.21 15.32 2.87
N ALA A 54 -15.40 14.42 3.44
CA ALA A 54 -14.14 14.04 2.86
C ALA A 54 -14.46 13.38 1.52
N GLY A 55 -13.96 13.98 0.43
CA GLY A 55 -14.09 13.40 -0.90
C GLY A 55 -13.47 12.01 -0.98
N LYS A 56 -13.76 11.28 -2.06
CA LYS A 56 -13.14 9.97 -2.31
C LYS A 56 -11.61 10.10 -2.29
N PRO A 57 -10.87 9.13 -1.74
CA PRO A 57 -9.42 9.12 -1.86
C PRO A 57 -9.01 9.21 -3.34
N LYS A 58 -8.02 10.05 -3.66
CA LYS A 58 -7.50 10.19 -5.01
C LYS A 58 -6.06 9.71 -5.09
N LEU A 59 -5.81 8.71 -5.93
CA LEU A 59 -4.55 7.99 -6.04
C LEU A 59 -3.78 8.48 -7.27
N TYR A 60 -2.57 8.99 -7.07
CA TYR A 60 -1.69 9.47 -8.14
C TYR A 60 -0.57 8.44 -8.37
N TYR A 61 -0.60 7.78 -9.53
CA TYR A 61 0.38 6.77 -9.91
C TYR A 61 0.35 6.48 -11.41
N PHE A 62 1.12 5.50 -11.89
CA PHE A 62 0.96 4.97 -13.24
C PHE A 62 -0.33 4.14 -13.38
N ASP A 63 -0.83 4.02 -14.62
CA ASP A 63 -1.86 3.04 -14.95
C ASP A 63 -1.28 1.62 -14.98
N GLY A 64 -1.06 1.08 -13.78
CA GLY A 64 -0.53 -0.24 -13.56
C GLY A 64 -0.30 -0.49 -12.07
N ARG A 65 0.20 -1.69 -11.74
CA ARG A 65 0.33 -2.13 -10.35
C ARG A 65 1.32 -1.28 -9.54
N GLY A 66 2.61 -1.53 -9.75
CA GLY A 66 3.72 -0.99 -8.97
C GLY A 66 3.45 -0.95 -7.45
N LYS A 67 3.87 0.13 -6.80
CA LYS A 67 3.70 0.33 -5.35
C LYS A 67 2.29 0.82 -4.95
N MET A 68 1.41 1.12 -5.90
CA MET A 68 0.04 1.57 -5.63
C MET A 68 -0.94 0.40 -5.51
N GLU A 69 -0.59 -0.79 -6.04
CA GLU A 69 -1.51 -1.92 -6.08
C GLU A 69 -1.99 -2.35 -4.69
N SER A 70 -1.09 -2.49 -3.71
CA SER A 70 -1.49 -2.83 -2.33
C SER A 70 -2.41 -1.79 -1.69
N ILE A 71 -2.30 -0.52 -2.09
CA ILE A 71 -3.21 0.55 -1.63
C ILE A 71 -4.61 0.35 -2.23
N ARG A 72 -4.71 0.03 -3.52
CA ARG A 72 -5.98 -0.32 -4.17
C ARG A 72 -6.63 -1.52 -3.50
N TRP A 73 -5.85 -2.58 -3.24
CA TRP A 73 -6.31 -3.78 -2.54
C TRP A 73 -6.90 -3.45 -1.17
N LEU A 74 -6.20 -2.65 -0.38
CA LEU A 74 -6.63 -2.34 0.99
C LEU A 74 -7.88 -1.45 1.02
N LEU A 75 -7.96 -0.43 0.14
CA LEU A 75 -9.16 0.39 -0.02
C LEU A 75 -10.36 -0.45 -0.49
N ALA A 76 -10.14 -1.30 -1.49
CA ALA A 76 -11.18 -2.17 -2.03
C ALA A 76 -11.67 -3.17 -0.97
N ALA A 77 -10.77 -3.81 -0.22
CA ALA A 77 -11.12 -4.71 0.88
C ALA A 77 -11.95 -4.00 1.97
N ALA A 78 -11.64 -2.72 2.25
CA ALA A 78 -12.40 -1.86 3.15
C ALA A 78 -13.74 -1.37 2.56
N GLY A 79 -14.06 -1.67 1.30
CA GLY A 79 -15.27 -1.21 0.62
C GLY A 79 -15.26 0.27 0.26
N VAL A 80 -14.08 0.88 0.15
CA VAL A 80 -13.91 2.31 -0.11
C VAL A 80 -13.76 2.54 -1.61
N GLU A 81 -14.63 3.38 -2.17
CA GLU A 81 -14.44 3.87 -3.53
C GLU A 81 -13.37 4.95 -3.57
N PHE A 82 -12.57 4.94 -4.63
CA PHE A 82 -11.48 5.88 -4.84
C PHE A 82 -11.40 6.30 -6.31
N GLU A 83 -10.71 7.41 -6.56
CA GLU A 83 -10.42 7.95 -7.89
C GLU A 83 -8.93 7.77 -8.20
N GLU A 84 -8.59 7.75 -9.48
CA GLU A 84 -7.21 7.61 -9.94
C GLU A 84 -6.84 8.74 -10.90
N GLU A 85 -5.67 9.29 -10.70
CA GLU A 85 -5.01 10.19 -11.64
C GLU A 85 -3.75 9.50 -12.16
N PHE A 86 -3.73 9.21 -13.46
CA PHE A 86 -2.61 8.49 -14.06
C PHE A 86 -1.52 9.43 -14.54
N LEU A 87 -0.27 9.04 -14.26
CA LEU A 87 0.93 9.62 -14.86
C LEU A 87 1.19 8.91 -16.19
N GLU A 88 0.80 9.56 -17.28
CA GLU A 88 0.98 9.12 -18.67
C GLU A 88 2.17 9.80 -19.35
N THR A 89 2.60 10.96 -18.85
CA THR A 89 3.74 11.68 -19.42
C THR A 89 4.71 12.21 -18.37
N ARG A 90 5.95 12.49 -18.80
CA ARG A 90 6.98 13.10 -17.96
C ARG A 90 6.56 14.48 -17.45
N GLU A 91 5.90 15.27 -18.29
CA GLU A 91 5.44 16.63 -17.99
C GLU A 91 4.38 16.62 -16.87
N GLN A 92 3.49 15.62 -16.85
CA GLN A 92 2.53 15.45 -15.76
C GLN A 92 3.24 15.18 -14.42
N TYR A 93 4.27 14.33 -14.44
CA TYR A 93 5.09 14.08 -13.25
C TYR A 93 5.86 15.34 -12.80
N GLU A 94 6.44 16.09 -13.72
CA GLU A 94 7.14 17.35 -13.43
C GLU A 94 6.21 18.43 -12.86
N LYS A 95 4.98 18.52 -13.37
CA LYS A 95 3.93 19.38 -12.79
C LYS A 95 3.62 18.98 -11.35
N LEU A 96 3.55 17.68 -11.07
CA LEU A 96 3.31 17.18 -9.72
C LEU A 96 4.47 17.51 -8.77
N LEU A 97 5.73 17.41 -9.25
CA LEU A 97 6.91 17.87 -8.52
C LEU A 97 6.84 19.38 -8.21
N GLN A 98 6.52 20.21 -9.21
CA GLN A 98 6.42 21.66 -9.07
C GLN A 98 5.30 22.10 -8.13
N SER A 99 4.23 21.30 -8.01
CA SER A 99 3.13 21.59 -7.08
C SER A 99 3.54 21.57 -5.60
N GLY A 100 4.68 20.96 -5.26
CA GLY A 100 5.11 20.74 -3.88
C GLY A 100 4.36 19.64 -3.14
N SER A 101 3.46 18.90 -3.83
CA SER A 101 2.67 17.81 -3.22
C SER A 101 3.51 16.57 -2.91
N LEU A 102 4.63 16.37 -3.61
CA LEU A 102 5.51 15.21 -3.44
C LEU A 102 6.64 15.55 -2.46
N LEU A 103 6.41 15.32 -1.16
CA LEU A 103 7.39 15.65 -0.10
C LEU A 103 8.80 15.07 -0.37
N PHE A 104 8.85 13.86 -0.92
CA PHE A 104 10.10 13.18 -1.29
C PHE A 104 10.28 13.03 -2.80
N GLN A 105 9.57 13.84 -3.59
CA GLN A 105 9.68 13.83 -5.06
C GLN A 105 9.45 12.45 -5.66
N GLN A 106 8.51 11.68 -5.08
CA GLN A 106 8.20 10.30 -5.45
C GLN A 106 6.70 10.06 -5.33
N VAL A 107 6.18 9.20 -6.19
CA VAL A 107 4.87 8.56 -6.04
C VAL A 107 5.06 7.12 -5.50
N PRO A 108 4.09 6.48 -4.82
CA PRO A 108 2.67 6.85 -4.64
C PRO A 108 2.40 8.18 -3.92
N LEU A 109 1.40 8.91 -4.39
CA LEU A 109 0.73 9.99 -3.66
C LEU A 109 -0.76 9.65 -3.54
N VAL A 110 -1.32 9.85 -2.34
CA VAL A 110 -2.75 9.71 -2.08
C VAL A 110 -3.27 10.96 -1.40
N GLU A 111 -4.28 11.58 -2.00
CA GLU A 111 -5.10 12.62 -1.38
C GLU A 111 -6.24 11.96 -0.59
N ILE A 112 -6.25 12.11 0.73
CA ILE A 112 -7.26 11.49 1.62
C ILE A 112 -7.42 12.33 2.89
N ASP A 113 -8.67 12.59 3.29
CA ASP A 113 -9.01 13.35 4.51
C ASP A 113 -8.30 14.71 4.63
N GLY A 114 -8.14 15.42 3.50
CA GLY A 114 -7.45 16.70 3.43
C GLY A 114 -5.91 16.61 3.49
N MET A 115 -5.34 15.40 3.58
CA MET A 115 -3.89 15.17 3.54
C MET A 115 -3.43 14.79 2.13
N LYS A 116 -2.19 15.15 1.82
CA LYS A 116 -1.41 14.67 0.66
C LYS A 116 -0.34 13.72 1.15
N MET A 117 -0.63 12.42 1.16
CA MET A 117 0.24 11.39 1.73
C MET A 117 1.12 10.75 0.67
N VAL A 118 2.43 10.75 0.91
CA VAL A 118 3.42 9.96 0.15
C VAL A 118 4.01 8.86 1.06
N GLN A 119 4.83 7.98 0.50
CA GLN A 119 5.36 6.76 1.13
C GLN A 119 4.31 5.68 1.35
N THR A 120 4.44 4.57 0.60
CA THR A 120 3.47 3.48 0.54
C THR A 120 3.08 2.95 1.92
N ARG A 121 4.05 2.70 2.80
CA ARG A 121 3.80 2.18 4.16
C ARG A 121 3.03 3.17 5.03
N ALA A 122 3.29 4.47 4.92
CA ALA A 122 2.55 5.49 5.67
C ALA A 122 1.08 5.56 5.21
N ILE A 123 0.85 5.51 3.90
CA ILE A 123 -0.49 5.49 3.30
C ILE A 123 -1.27 4.24 3.75
N LEU A 124 -0.68 3.05 3.64
CA LEU A 124 -1.31 1.79 4.04
C LEU A 124 -1.62 1.76 5.54
N ASN A 125 -0.69 2.22 6.39
CA ASN A 125 -0.91 2.32 7.83
C ASN A 125 -2.12 3.19 8.18
N TYR A 126 -2.24 4.34 7.50
CA TYR A 126 -3.37 5.25 7.72
C TYR A 126 -4.70 4.61 7.31
N ILE A 127 -4.75 4.00 6.11
CA ILE A 127 -5.94 3.31 5.60
C ILE A 127 -6.32 2.14 6.52
N ALA A 128 -5.36 1.30 6.90
CA ALA A 128 -5.61 0.16 7.79
C ALA A 128 -6.18 0.62 9.14
N ALA A 129 -5.63 1.68 9.73
CA ALA A 129 -6.12 2.23 10.99
C ALA A 129 -7.52 2.84 10.83
N LYS A 130 -7.72 3.69 9.81
CA LYS A 130 -8.99 4.39 9.54
C LYS A 130 -10.16 3.42 9.37
N TYR A 131 -9.93 2.28 8.71
CA TYR A 131 -10.97 1.30 8.40
C TYR A 131 -10.95 0.05 9.29
N ASN A 132 -10.31 0.14 10.47
CA ASN A 132 -10.29 -0.93 11.48
C ASN A 132 -9.70 -2.27 11.02
N LEU A 133 -8.74 -2.24 10.08
CA LEU A 133 -8.01 -3.39 9.55
C LEU A 133 -6.62 -3.58 10.19
N TYR A 134 -6.33 -2.88 11.30
CA TYR A 134 -4.99 -2.80 11.89
C TYR A 134 -4.89 -3.35 13.32
N GLY A 135 -5.71 -4.36 13.65
CA GLY A 135 -5.76 -4.98 14.97
C GLY A 135 -6.50 -4.11 16.00
N LYS A 136 -6.80 -4.68 17.17
CA LYS A 136 -7.51 -3.98 18.26
C LYS A 136 -6.59 -3.32 19.28
N ASP A 137 -5.34 -3.77 19.35
CA ASP A 137 -4.35 -3.32 20.34
C ASP A 137 -2.94 -3.33 19.74
N LEU A 138 -1.97 -2.83 20.52
CA LEU A 138 -0.58 -2.73 20.09
C LEU A 138 0.06 -4.08 19.76
N LYS A 139 -0.38 -5.17 20.40
CA LYS A 139 0.19 -6.51 20.17
C LYS A 139 -0.29 -7.06 18.84
N GLU A 140 -1.60 -6.98 18.57
CA GLU A 140 -2.15 -7.37 17.26
C GLU A 140 -1.57 -6.52 16.14
N ARG A 141 -1.43 -5.20 16.36
CA ARG A 141 -0.79 -4.30 15.39
C ARG A 141 0.64 -4.72 15.08
N ALA A 142 1.44 -5.04 16.10
CA ALA A 142 2.81 -5.49 15.92
C ALA A 142 2.91 -6.80 15.13
N LEU A 143 1.98 -7.74 15.33
CA LEU A 143 1.90 -8.97 14.52
C LEU A 143 1.55 -8.66 13.07
N ILE A 144 0.54 -7.81 12.83
CA ILE A 144 0.15 -7.38 11.48
C ILE A 144 1.35 -6.73 10.77
N ASP A 145 2.05 -5.82 11.45
CA ASP A 145 3.24 -5.16 10.90
C ASP A 145 4.34 -6.16 10.52
N MET A 146 4.65 -7.10 11.42
CA MET A 146 5.66 -8.13 11.15
C MET A 146 5.31 -9.00 9.95
N TYR A 147 4.03 -9.38 9.81
CA TYR A 147 3.55 -10.19 8.70
C TYR A 147 3.59 -9.43 7.39
N VAL A 148 3.07 -8.21 7.37
CA VAL A 148 3.06 -7.32 6.21
C VAL A 148 4.48 -7.03 5.73
N GLU A 149 5.43 -6.73 6.61
CA GLU A 149 6.81 -6.43 6.21
C GLU A 149 7.47 -7.66 5.57
N GLY A 150 7.26 -8.85 6.13
CA GLY A 150 7.74 -10.10 5.52
C GLY A 150 7.13 -10.36 4.15
N ILE A 151 5.83 -10.09 3.97
CA ILE A 151 5.16 -10.20 2.66
C ILE A 151 5.70 -9.14 1.68
N THR A 152 5.95 -7.93 2.16
CA THR A 152 6.48 -6.82 1.37
C THR A 152 7.83 -7.16 0.74
N ASP A 153 8.72 -7.83 1.48
CA ASP A 153 10.01 -8.29 0.94
C ASP A 153 9.84 -9.24 -0.26
N LEU A 154 8.89 -10.18 -0.18
CA LEU A 154 8.58 -11.10 -1.28
C LEU A 154 7.97 -10.35 -2.47
N MET A 155 6.98 -9.50 -2.19
CA MET A 155 6.29 -8.71 -3.20
C MET A 155 7.22 -7.75 -3.93
N GLN A 156 8.24 -7.21 -3.26
CA GLN A 156 9.24 -6.38 -3.92
C GLN A 156 9.97 -7.15 -5.02
N MET A 157 10.28 -8.44 -4.82
CA MET A 157 10.93 -9.25 -5.86
C MET A 157 10.02 -9.47 -7.06
N VAL A 158 8.73 -9.76 -6.80
CA VAL A 158 7.72 -9.95 -7.85
C VAL A 158 7.48 -8.65 -8.62
N MET A 159 7.38 -7.51 -7.91
CA MET A 159 7.18 -6.18 -8.50
C MET A 159 8.35 -5.76 -9.39
N MET A 160 9.58 -6.12 -9.02
CA MET A 160 10.79 -5.81 -9.79
C MET A 160 11.04 -6.75 -10.98
N PHE A 161 10.35 -7.90 -11.01
CA PHE A 161 10.54 -8.91 -12.05
C PHE A 161 10.35 -8.40 -13.50
N PRO A 162 9.32 -7.57 -13.83
CA PRO A 162 9.14 -7.05 -15.17
C PRO A 162 10.33 -6.22 -15.69
N PHE A 163 11.04 -5.54 -14.78
CA PHE A 163 12.22 -4.72 -15.08
C PHE A 163 13.53 -5.52 -15.09
N THR A 164 13.47 -6.84 -14.92
CA THR A 164 14.66 -7.70 -14.93
C THR A 164 15.14 -7.93 -16.37
N PRO A 165 16.46 -7.75 -16.66
CA PRO A 165 17.04 -8.10 -17.96
C PRO A 165 16.77 -9.56 -18.37
N ALA A 166 16.64 -9.82 -19.66
CA ALA A 166 16.21 -11.13 -20.18
C ALA A 166 17.06 -12.29 -19.66
N GLU A 167 18.38 -12.11 -19.62
CA GLU A 167 19.37 -13.09 -19.14
C GLU A 167 19.25 -13.41 -17.64
N ALA A 168 18.67 -12.49 -16.85
CA ALA A 168 18.49 -12.66 -15.41
C ALA A 168 17.08 -13.15 -15.04
N LYS A 169 16.12 -13.18 -15.98
CA LYS A 169 14.71 -13.53 -15.68
C LYS A 169 14.57 -14.94 -15.10
N ALA A 170 15.20 -15.95 -15.70
CA ALA A 170 15.11 -17.33 -15.21
C ALA A 170 15.65 -17.47 -13.77
N LYS A 171 16.80 -16.85 -13.47
CA LYS A 171 17.40 -16.85 -12.13
C LYS A 171 16.52 -16.12 -11.12
N ASN A 172 15.98 -14.96 -11.47
CA ASN A 172 15.12 -14.19 -10.58
C ASN A 172 13.79 -14.90 -10.31
N LEU A 173 13.22 -15.57 -11.32
CA LEU A 173 12.02 -16.39 -11.15
C LEU A 173 12.26 -17.55 -10.17
N ALA A 174 13.36 -18.29 -10.34
CA ALA A 174 13.75 -19.36 -9.41
C ALA A 174 13.97 -18.84 -7.98
N SER A 175 14.54 -17.63 -7.83
CA SER A 175 14.72 -17.01 -6.52
C SER A 175 13.39 -16.62 -5.86
N ILE A 176 12.42 -16.12 -6.64
CA ILE A 176 11.07 -15.82 -6.15
C ILE A 176 10.40 -17.11 -5.68
N GLU A 177 10.43 -18.16 -6.50
CA GLU A 177 9.86 -19.47 -6.15
C GLU A 177 10.49 -20.03 -4.88
N GLU A 178 11.81 -20.05 -4.81
CA GLU A 178 12.54 -20.57 -3.66
C GLU A 178 12.19 -19.80 -2.39
N LYS A 179 12.19 -18.46 -2.44
CA LYS A 179 11.89 -17.65 -1.24
C LYS A 179 10.42 -17.78 -0.84
N ALA A 180 9.50 -17.80 -1.79
CA ALA A 180 8.09 -18.04 -1.52
C ALA A 180 7.91 -19.38 -0.79
N THR A 181 8.44 -20.47 -1.36
CA THR A 181 8.22 -21.84 -0.88
C THR A 181 9.07 -22.25 0.33
N LYS A 182 10.28 -21.71 0.50
CA LYS A 182 11.18 -22.11 1.61
C LYS A 182 11.25 -21.12 2.75
N ARG A 183 10.85 -19.85 2.54
CA ARG A 183 10.97 -18.80 3.57
C ARG A 183 9.62 -18.23 3.99
N TYR A 184 8.82 -17.72 3.05
CA TYR A 184 7.66 -16.91 3.41
C TYR A 184 6.39 -17.75 3.63
N PHE A 185 5.98 -18.55 2.65
CA PHE A 185 4.76 -19.37 2.77
C PHE A 185 4.78 -20.38 3.93
N PRO A 186 5.90 -21.04 4.28
CA PRO A 186 5.96 -21.89 5.46
C PRO A 186 5.62 -21.18 6.78
N VAL A 187 5.91 -19.88 6.88
CA VAL A 187 5.58 -19.09 8.08
C VAL A 187 4.06 -18.94 8.22
N PHE A 188 3.38 -18.52 7.16
CA PHE A 188 1.94 -18.30 7.17
C PHE A 188 1.15 -19.61 7.24
N GLU A 189 1.61 -20.66 6.56
CA GLU A 189 1.07 -22.02 6.69
C GLU A 189 1.12 -22.49 8.16
N LYS A 190 2.26 -22.29 8.84
CA LYS A 190 2.43 -22.64 10.24
C LYS A 190 1.51 -21.83 11.15
N ILE A 191 1.39 -20.52 10.93
CA ILE A 191 0.52 -19.63 11.71
C ILE A 191 -0.93 -20.13 11.64
N LEU A 192 -1.47 -20.28 10.43
CA LEU A 192 -2.85 -20.73 10.19
C LEU A 192 -3.10 -22.12 10.81
N LYS A 193 -2.14 -23.04 10.68
CA LYS A 193 -2.21 -24.37 11.29
C LYS A 193 -2.20 -24.34 12.82
N GLN A 194 -1.41 -23.46 13.43
CA GLN A 194 -1.21 -23.42 14.88
C GLN A 194 -2.44 -22.94 15.63
N HIS A 195 -3.09 -21.89 15.16
CA HIS A 195 -4.29 -21.36 15.83
C HIS A 195 -5.59 -21.91 15.22
N GLY A 196 -5.57 -22.49 14.02
CA GLY A 196 -6.75 -23.09 13.37
C GLY A 196 -7.88 -22.09 13.10
N GLN A 197 -7.53 -20.82 12.89
CA GLN A 197 -8.47 -19.73 12.65
C GLN A 197 -8.41 -19.32 11.19
N ASP A 198 -9.42 -18.56 10.79
CA ASP A 198 -9.63 -18.16 9.42
C ASP A 198 -8.77 -16.99 8.94
N PHE A 199 -8.29 -16.17 9.90
CA PHE A 199 -7.53 -14.96 9.68
C PHE A 199 -6.21 -15.05 10.43
N LEU A 200 -5.19 -14.33 9.95
CA LEU A 200 -3.85 -14.36 10.51
C LEU A 200 -3.77 -13.77 11.92
N VAL A 201 -4.58 -12.76 12.23
CA VAL A 201 -4.53 -12.04 13.51
C VAL A 201 -5.93 -11.77 14.05
N GLY A 202 -6.15 -12.09 15.32
CA GLY A 202 -7.35 -11.69 16.06
C GLY A 202 -8.68 -12.31 15.57
N ASN A 203 -8.61 -13.39 14.78
CA ASN A 203 -9.76 -14.05 14.13
C ASN A 203 -10.70 -13.07 13.39
N ARG A 204 -10.14 -12.04 12.76
CA ARG A 204 -10.88 -11.05 11.98
C ARG A 204 -10.03 -10.57 10.81
N LEU A 205 -10.69 -10.11 9.75
CA LEU A 205 -10.00 -9.55 8.58
C LEU A 205 -9.12 -8.37 8.99
N SER A 206 -7.87 -8.43 8.55
CA SER A 206 -6.85 -7.40 8.77
C SER A 206 -6.10 -7.10 7.47
N TRP A 207 -5.29 -6.04 7.49
CA TRP A 207 -4.39 -5.70 6.39
C TRP A 207 -3.43 -6.86 6.07
N ALA A 208 -2.97 -7.62 7.07
CA ALA A 208 -2.09 -8.76 6.83
C ALA A 208 -2.75 -9.82 5.94
N ASP A 209 -4.06 -10.07 6.11
CA ASP A 209 -4.78 -11.05 5.31
C ASP A 209 -4.91 -10.60 3.84
N VAL A 210 -5.25 -9.32 3.65
CA VAL A 210 -5.36 -8.69 2.32
C VAL A 210 -4.00 -8.72 1.60
N GLN A 211 -2.93 -8.36 2.31
CA GLN A 211 -1.57 -8.33 1.78
C GLN A 211 -1.08 -9.75 1.43
N LEU A 212 -1.40 -10.76 2.24
CA LEU A 212 -1.03 -12.14 1.96
C LEU A 212 -1.77 -12.70 0.74
N LEU A 213 -3.07 -12.42 0.61
CA LEU A 213 -3.84 -12.82 -0.56
C LEU A 213 -3.27 -12.18 -1.84
N GLU A 214 -3.01 -10.87 -1.83
CA GLU A 214 -2.38 -10.18 -2.96
C GLU A 214 -1.07 -10.88 -3.36
N ALA A 215 -0.21 -11.18 -2.38
CA ALA A 215 1.07 -11.82 -2.63
C ALA A 215 0.95 -13.24 -3.18
N ILE A 216 0.02 -14.05 -2.66
CA ILE A 216 -0.27 -15.38 -3.19
C ILE A 216 -0.62 -15.30 -4.67
N LEU A 217 -1.57 -14.44 -5.04
CA LEU A 217 -2.00 -14.31 -6.43
C LEU A 217 -0.88 -13.81 -7.33
N ALA A 218 -0.09 -12.82 -6.87
CA ALA A 218 1.02 -12.27 -7.63
C ALA A 218 2.14 -13.30 -7.87
N VAL A 219 2.41 -14.19 -6.91
CA VAL A 219 3.39 -15.27 -7.08
C VAL A 219 2.82 -16.38 -7.97
N GLU A 220 1.55 -16.76 -7.85
CA GLU A 220 0.91 -17.76 -8.71
C GLU A 220 0.89 -17.36 -10.18
N GLU A 221 0.74 -16.06 -10.49
CA GLU A 221 0.87 -15.54 -11.86
C GLU A 221 2.27 -15.79 -12.48
N LYS A 222 3.28 -16.07 -11.66
CA LYS A 222 4.65 -16.41 -12.09
C LYS A 222 4.96 -17.90 -11.94
N VAL A 223 4.44 -18.52 -10.89
CA VAL A 223 4.67 -19.90 -10.50
C VAL A 223 3.31 -20.53 -10.14
N PRO A 224 2.55 -21.04 -11.12
CA PRO A 224 1.15 -21.45 -10.92
C PRO A 224 0.94 -22.50 -9.83
N ALA A 225 1.91 -23.38 -9.60
CA ALA A 225 1.82 -24.47 -8.63
C ALA A 225 2.47 -24.16 -7.27
N VAL A 226 2.81 -22.89 -6.99
CA VAL A 226 3.60 -22.50 -5.80
C VAL A 226 2.95 -22.88 -4.47
N LEU A 227 1.61 -23.01 -4.44
CA LEU A 227 0.86 -23.38 -3.24
C LEU A 227 0.69 -24.88 -3.02
N SER A 228 1.20 -25.76 -3.90
CA SER A 228 0.88 -27.20 -3.86
C SER A 228 1.20 -27.90 -2.52
N GLY A 229 2.19 -27.41 -1.78
CA GLY A 229 2.58 -27.92 -0.45
C GLY A 229 1.94 -27.21 0.74
N PHE A 230 1.00 -26.29 0.52
CA PHE A 230 0.49 -25.36 1.53
C PHE A 230 -1.05 -25.40 1.62
N PRO A 231 -1.63 -26.49 2.16
CA PRO A 231 -3.08 -26.66 2.22
C PRO A 231 -3.80 -25.56 3.01
N GLN A 232 -3.20 -25.03 4.09
CA GLN A 232 -3.83 -23.92 4.82
C GLN A 232 -3.84 -22.65 3.97
N LEU A 233 -2.78 -22.36 3.22
CA LEU A 233 -2.76 -21.20 2.31
C LEU A 233 -3.74 -21.35 1.15
N GLN A 234 -3.96 -22.56 0.62
CA GLN A 234 -4.99 -22.81 -0.40
C GLN A 234 -6.41 -22.54 0.14
N ALA A 235 -6.70 -23.01 1.35
CA ALA A 235 -7.97 -22.74 2.03
C ALA A 235 -8.14 -21.24 2.33
N PHE A 236 -7.09 -20.60 2.86
CA PHE A 236 -7.03 -19.16 3.12
C PHE A 236 -7.29 -18.35 1.85
N LYS A 237 -6.59 -18.64 0.75
CA LYS A 237 -6.79 -17.98 -0.56
C LYS A 237 -8.25 -18.06 -0.99
N THR A 238 -8.85 -19.24 -0.92
CA THR A 238 -10.25 -19.47 -1.30
C THR A 238 -11.19 -18.65 -0.43
N LYS A 239 -10.96 -18.63 0.88
CA LYS A 239 -11.79 -17.88 1.81
C LYS A 239 -11.68 -16.37 1.61
N MET A 240 -10.46 -15.84 1.56
CA MET A 240 -10.22 -14.40 1.39
C MET A 240 -10.74 -13.90 0.04
N SER A 241 -10.59 -14.69 -1.02
CA SER A 241 -11.15 -14.36 -2.35
C SER A 241 -12.68 -14.31 -2.38
N ASN A 242 -13.35 -14.91 -1.39
CA ASN A 242 -14.80 -14.89 -1.26
C ASN A 242 -15.34 -13.82 -0.30
N VAL A 243 -14.48 -13.06 0.39
CA VAL A 243 -14.91 -11.88 1.15
C VAL A 243 -15.59 -10.91 0.16
N PRO A 244 -16.84 -10.43 0.40
CA PRO A 244 -17.63 -9.76 -0.63
C PRO A 244 -16.94 -8.59 -1.33
N THR A 245 -16.25 -7.74 -0.57
CA THR A 245 -15.51 -6.58 -1.09
C THR A 245 -14.30 -6.99 -1.93
N ILE A 246 -13.54 -8.00 -1.48
CA ILE A 246 -12.39 -8.56 -2.22
C ILE A 246 -12.89 -9.30 -3.47
N LYS A 247 -13.94 -10.10 -3.36
CA LYS A 247 -14.56 -10.82 -4.48
C LYS A 247 -14.98 -9.86 -5.58
N LYS A 248 -15.61 -8.74 -5.21
CA LYS A 248 -15.94 -7.64 -6.13
C LYS A 248 -14.68 -7.07 -6.78
N PHE A 249 -13.62 -6.85 -6.01
CA PHE A 249 -12.34 -6.35 -6.54
C PHE A 249 -11.64 -7.33 -7.47
N LEU A 250 -11.85 -8.63 -7.32
CA LEU A 250 -11.30 -9.66 -8.20
C LEU A 250 -12.07 -9.81 -9.53
N GLN A 251 -13.28 -9.24 -9.65
CA GLN A 251 -14.07 -9.34 -10.89
C GLN A 251 -13.52 -8.42 -12.00
N PRO A 252 -13.79 -8.75 -13.28
CA PRO A 252 -13.53 -7.85 -14.40
C PRO A 252 -14.18 -6.48 -14.20
N GLY A 253 -13.51 -5.42 -14.65
CA GLY A 253 -14.00 -4.04 -14.53
C GLY A 253 -13.76 -3.38 -13.17
N SER A 254 -13.10 -4.06 -12.24
CA SER A 254 -12.62 -3.43 -11.00
C SER A 254 -11.38 -2.56 -11.26
N ALA A 255 -10.95 -1.82 -10.23
CA ALA A 255 -9.71 -1.04 -10.28
C ALA A 255 -8.42 -1.88 -10.11
N ARG A 256 -8.50 -3.22 -9.97
CA ARG A 256 -7.33 -4.11 -9.89
C ARG A 256 -6.56 -4.06 -11.21
N LYS A 257 -5.25 -3.83 -11.15
CA LYS A 257 -4.43 -3.70 -12.37
C LYS A 257 -3.91 -5.06 -12.85
N PRO A 258 -3.78 -5.26 -14.17
CA PRO A 258 -3.21 -6.50 -14.71
C PRO A 258 -1.72 -6.62 -14.37
N PRO A 259 -1.11 -7.81 -14.55
CA PRO A 259 0.34 -7.95 -14.45
C PRO A 259 1.05 -6.96 -15.40
N PRO A 260 2.16 -6.32 -14.97
CA PRO A 260 2.86 -5.36 -15.81
C PRO A 260 3.38 -5.97 -17.12
N ASP A 261 3.10 -5.31 -18.24
CA ASP A 261 3.58 -5.64 -19.57
C ASP A 261 4.77 -4.75 -19.98
N GLU A 262 5.23 -4.90 -21.22
CA GLU A 262 6.36 -4.11 -21.76
C GLU A 262 6.00 -2.63 -21.93
N ASN A 263 4.74 -2.31 -22.22
CA ASN A 263 4.26 -0.93 -22.34
C ASN A 263 4.34 -0.20 -21.00
N TYR A 264 3.86 -0.84 -19.92
CA TYR A 264 4.00 -0.30 -18.57
C TYR A 264 5.46 -0.07 -18.20
N VAL A 265 6.34 -1.04 -18.50
CA VAL A 265 7.77 -0.92 -18.21
C VAL A 265 8.37 0.27 -18.96
N ALA A 266 8.12 0.40 -20.27
CA ALA A 266 8.61 1.51 -21.08
C ALA A 266 8.09 2.87 -20.57
N LEU A 267 6.80 2.94 -20.23
CA LEU A 267 6.17 4.14 -19.67
C LEU A 267 6.88 4.57 -18.37
N VAL A 268 7.02 3.66 -17.40
CA VAL A 268 7.68 3.95 -16.12
C VAL A 268 9.13 4.40 -16.33
N MET A 269 9.88 3.71 -17.20
CA MET A 269 11.26 4.05 -17.50
C MET A 269 11.37 5.45 -18.12
N SER A 270 10.47 5.80 -19.05
CA SER A 270 10.43 7.13 -19.68
C SER A 270 10.08 8.25 -18.69
N ILE A 271 9.04 8.08 -17.88
CA ILE A 271 8.58 9.11 -16.94
C ILE A 271 9.62 9.36 -15.85
N PHE A 272 10.36 8.33 -15.42
CA PHE A 272 11.41 8.47 -14.42
C PHE A 272 12.81 8.69 -14.99
N ASN A 273 12.97 8.79 -16.32
CA ASN A 273 14.27 8.91 -16.98
C ASN A 273 15.26 7.80 -16.54
N LEU A 274 14.77 6.57 -16.45
CA LEU A 274 15.58 5.40 -16.14
C LEU A 274 16.08 4.78 -17.45
N SER A 275 17.38 4.50 -17.53
CA SER A 275 18.06 3.86 -18.66
C SER A 275 18.33 2.38 -18.42
#